data_AF-A0A4U9DBU8-F1
#
_entry.id   AF-A0A4U9DBU8-F1
#
_cell.length_a   1.000
_cell.length_b   1.000
_cell.length_c   1.000
_cell.angle_alpha   90.00
_cell.angle_beta   90.00
_cell.angle_gamma   90.00
#
_symmetry.space_group_name_H-M   'P 1'
#
loop_
_entity.id
_entity.type
_entity.pdbx_description
1 polymer ?
#
loop_
_entity_poly.entity_id
_entity_poly.type
_entity_poly.pdbx_seq_one_letter_code
_entity_poly.pdbx_strand_id
1 'polypeptide(L)'
;MAETSFDFREPQLLAERFLSDDDQRKVKGYDHAFLLQAQGDAGQPAAHLWSQDEKLQMTVYTSAPALQFYSGNYLGGTPSRTEQPYADWQGLALESEFLPDSPNHPHWPQPDWRIAPGRGVRQPDGIPVYRQIIPPALLMEGFFSPLWRKLRHLQTKI
;
A
#
# COMPACT_ATOMS: atom_id res chain seq x y z
N MET A 1 18.62 -1.78 12.67
CA MET A 1 18.40 -2.66 11.51
C MET A 1 17.95 -1.75 10.37
N ALA A 2 18.84 -1.49 9.43
CA ALA A 2 18.63 -0.70 8.24
C ALA A 2 19.37 -1.46 7.13
N GLU A 3 18.85 -1.46 5.90
CA GLU A 3 19.30 -2.26 4.73
C GLU A 3 18.52 -3.55 4.42
N THR A 4 17.19 -3.56 4.55
CA THR A 4 16.35 -4.56 3.86
C THR A 4 15.63 -3.92 2.68
N SER A 5 15.17 -4.75 1.74
CA SER A 5 14.32 -4.32 0.61
C SER A 5 12.94 -3.79 1.04
N PHE A 6 12.66 -3.80 2.35
CA PHE A 6 11.45 -3.29 2.99
C PHE A 6 11.67 -1.95 3.69
N ASP A 7 12.88 -1.36 3.64
CA ASP A 7 13.10 -0.05 4.25
C ASP A 7 12.61 1.08 3.34
N PHE A 8 11.36 1.50 3.55
CA PHE A 8 10.71 2.60 2.84
C PHE A 8 10.64 3.89 3.66
N ARG A 9 11.44 4.05 4.72
CA ARG A 9 11.41 5.30 5.53
C ARG A 9 11.94 6.49 4.74
N GLU A 10 12.79 6.23 3.76
CA GLU A 10 13.18 7.17 2.72
C GLU A 10 12.54 6.78 1.38
N PRO A 11 12.21 7.74 0.50
CA PRO A 11 11.68 7.45 -0.83
C PRO A 11 12.56 6.48 -1.63
N GLN A 12 11.97 5.39 -2.12
CA GLN A 12 12.67 4.41 -2.97
C GLN A 12 11.83 4.04 -4.19
N LEU A 13 12.48 3.79 -5.33
CA LEU A 13 11.84 3.20 -6.50
C LEU A 13 11.53 1.72 -6.24
N LEU A 14 10.26 1.33 -6.32
CA LEU A 14 9.81 -0.04 -6.08
C LEU A 14 10.57 -1.06 -6.96
N ALA A 15 10.82 -0.70 -8.23
CA ALA A 15 11.48 -1.59 -9.18
C ALA A 15 12.92 -1.97 -8.81
N GLU A 16 13.64 -1.12 -8.09
CA GLU A 16 15.04 -1.40 -7.75
C GLU A 16 15.18 -2.45 -6.65
N ARG A 17 14.11 -2.72 -5.91
CA ARG A 17 14.07 -3.64 -4.78
C ARG A 17 13.10 -4.79 -4.99
N PHE A 18 12.30 -4.75 -6.04
CA PHE A 18 11.31 -5.77 -6.36
C PHE A 18 11.95 -7.15 -6.56
N LEU A 19 11.46 -8.16 -5.83
CA LEU A 19 11.96 -9.54 -5.82
C LEU A 19 13.44 -9.70 -5.38
N SER A 20 14.02 -8.66 -4.77
CA SER A 20 15.42 -8.70 -4.31
C SER A 20 15.62 -9.56 -3.07
N ASP A 21 14.58 -9.73 -2.26
CA ASP A 21 14.59 -10.50 -1.01
C ASP A 21 13.80 -11.81 -1.10
N ASP A 22 14.16 -12.80 -0.29
CA ASP A 22 13.52 -14.13 -0.26
C ASP A 22 12.05 -14.06 0.12
N ASP A 23 11.67 -13.19 1.05
CA ASP A 23 10.27 -13.05 1.47
C ASP A 23 9.41 -12.51 0.32
N GLN A 24 9.95 -11.60 -0.49
CA GLN A 24 9.27 -11.14 -1.70
C GLN A 24 9.14 -12.25 -2.75
N ARG A 25 10.19 -13.04 -2.94
CA ARG A 25 10.19 -14.16 -3.91
C ARG A 25 9.14 -15.21 -3.57
N LYS A 26 8.92 -15.50 -2.28
CA LYS A 26 7.88 -16.46 -1.82
C LYS A 26 6.48 -16.05 -2.24
N VAL A 27 6.20 -14.75 -2.28
CA VAL A 27 4.86 -14.20 -2.60
C VAL A 27 4.76 -13.55 -3.98
N LYS A 28 5.83 -13.61 -4.79
CA LYS A 28 5.96 -12.98 -6.11
C LYS A 28 5.86 -11.44 -6.09
N GLY A 29 6.32 -10.79 -5.03
CA GLY A 29 6.37 -9.33 -4.92
C GLY A 29 6.29 -8.86 -3.48
N TYR A 30 5.68 -7.70 -3.23
CA TYR A 30 5.28 -7.29 -1.89
C TYR A 30 3.88 -7.82 -1.59
N ASP A 31 3.74 -8.44 -0.42
CA ASP A 31 2.48 -8.83 0.20
C ASP A 31 2.69 -8.89 1.71
N HIS A 32 3.10 -7.77 2.31
CA HIS A 32 3.58 -7.70 3.69
C HIS A 32 2.98 -6.51 4.43
N ALA A 33 2.72 -6.70 5.73
CA ALA A 33 2.24 -5.66 6.62
C ALA A 33 3.40 -4.87 7.25
N PHE A 34 3.29 -3.54 7.19
CA PHE A 34 4.21 -2.62 7.83
C PHE A 34 3.60 -2.08 9.11
N LEU A 35 4.28 -2.25 10.23
CA LEU A 35 3.88 -1.61 11.48
C LEU A 35 4.21 -0.11 11.40
N LEU A 36 3.18 0.73 11.58
CA LEU A 36 3.30 2.17 11.41
C LEU A 36 3.82 2.85 12.68
N GLN A 37 4.76 3.77 12.51
CA GLN A 37 5.29 4.58 13.62
C GLN A 37 4.27 5.58 14.18
N ALA A 38 3.26 5.95 13.39
CA ALA A 38 2.24 6.92 13.78
C ALA A 38 1.36 6.42 14.95
N GLN A 39 1.32 5.12 15.24
CA GLN A 39 0.60 4.53 16.39
C GLN A 39 -0.86 5.01 16.56
N GLY A 40 -1.54 5.29 15.45
CA GLY A 40 -2.92 5.78 15.45
C GLY A 40 -3.09 7.29 15.27
N ASP A 41 -2.01 8.06 15.17
CA ASP A 41 -2.05 9.48 14.81
C ASP A 41 -2.28 9.69 13.29
N ALA A 42 -3.54 9.77 12.90
CA ALA A 42 -3.94 10.07 11.52
C ALA A 42 -3.71 11.54 11.10
N GLY A 43 -3.15 12.39 11.98
CA GLY A 43 -2.68 13.72 11.60
C GLY A 43 -1.39 13.70 10.79
N GLN A 44 -0.65 12.59 10.82
CA GLN A 44 0.57 12.37 10.04
C GLN A 44 0.32 11.41 8.87
N PRO A 45 0.98 11.62 7.71
CA PRO A 45 0.96 10.64 6.63
C PRO A 45 1.55 9.30 7.09
N ALA A 46 0.82 8.22 6.84
CA ALA A 46 1.31 6.85 7.02
C ALA A 46 2.09 6.36 5.80
N ALA A 47 1.74 6.81 4.60
CA ALA A 47 2.50 6.50 3.41
C ALA A 47 2.34 7.56 2.32
N HIS A 48 3.36 7.67 1.47
CA HIS A 48 3.31 8.38 0.21
C HIS A 48 3.60 7.41 -0.93
N LEU A 49 2.89 7.56 -2.03
CA LEU A 49 3.11 6.83 -3.27
C LEU A 49 2.95 7.78 -4.45
N TRP A 50 3.90 7.78 -5.38
CA TRP A 50 3.79 8.59 -6.58
C TRP A 50 4.44 7.94 -7.79
N SER A 51 3.95 8.29 -8.97
CA SER A 51 4.59 7.96 -10.24
C SER A 51 5.88 8.75 -10.40
N GLN A 52 6.86 8.18 -11.10
CA GLN A 52 8.20 8.77 -11.29
C GLN A 52 8.16 10.03 -12.13
N ASP A 53 7.12 10.21 -12.95
CA ASP A 53 6.86 11.47 -13.66
C ASP A 53 6.11 12.49 -12.78
N GLU A 54 5.86 12.17 -11.51
CA GLU A 54 5.20 12.97 -10.46
C GLU A 54 3.77 13.40 -10.81
N LYS A 55 3.20 12.88 -11.90
CA LYS A 55 1.86 13.21 -12.39
C LYS A 55 0.73 12.59 -11.58
N LEU A 56 1.03 11.53 -10.83
CA LEU A 56 0.08 10.86 -9.97
C LEU A 56 0.69 10.68 -8.59
N GLN A 57 0.03 11.23 -7.57
CA GLN A 57 0.48 11.11 -6.19
C GLN A 57 -0.69 10.73 -5.29
N MET A 58 -0.42 9.88 -4.31
CA MET A 58 -1.34 9.46 -3.27
C MET A 58 -0.64 9.59 -1.93
N THR A 59 -1.32 10.23 -0.97
CA THR A 59 -0.92 10.23 0.44
C THR A 59 -1.98 9.49 1.23
N VAL A 60 -1.53 8.55 2.07
CA VAL A 60 -2.36 7.72 2.94
C VAL A 60 -2.27 8.26 4.35
N TYR A 61 -3.42 8.52 4.95
CA TYR A 61 -3.59 8.82 6.37
C TYR A 61 -4.44 7.74 6.99
N THR A 62 -4.03 7.23 8.15
CA THR A 62 -4.75 6.18 8.84
C THR A 62 -4.45 6.16 10.33
N SER A 63 -5.45 5.82 11.13
CA SER A 63 -5.30 5.50 12.54
C SER A 63 -5.06 4.00 12.79
N ALA A 64 -5.07 3.19 11.73
CA ALA A 64 -4.75 1.78 11.84
C ALA A 64 -3.27 1.61 12.25
N PRO A 65 -2.93 0.58 13.04
CA PRO A 65 -1.56 0.38 13.49
C PRO A 65 -0.62 -0.15 12.40
N ALA A 66 -1.16 -0.74 11.31
CA ALA A 66 -0.40 -1.32 10.23
C ALA A 66 -0.95 -0.93 8.85
N LEU A 67 -0.08 -1.09 7.84
CA LEU A 67 -0.42 -0.92 6.44
C LEU A 67 0.07 -2.15 5.65
N GLN A 68 -0.85 -2.93 5.07
CA GLN A 68 -0.51 -3.98 4.12
C GLN A 68 -0.11 -3.34 2.79
N PHE A 69 1.06 -3.71 2.28
CA PHE A 69 1.46 -3.37 0.91
C PHE A 69 1.44 -4.62 0.04
N TYR A 70 0.46 -4.66 -0.87
CA TYR A 70 0.31 -5.70 -1.87
C TYR A 70 0.61 -5.15 -3.27
N SER A 71 1.56 -5.74 -3.99
CA SER A 71 1.97 -5.28 -5.33
C SER A 71 1.26 -5.98 -6.49
N GLY A 72 0.04 -6.50 -6.27
CA GLY A 72 -0.76 -7.07 -7.36
C GLY A 72 -0.25 -8.40 -7.89
N ASN A 73 0.43 -9.18 -7.05
CA ASN A 73 1.23 -10.36 -7.41
C ASN A 73 0.46 -11.46 -8.16
N TYR A 74 -0.86 -11.50 -7.99
CA TYR A 74 -1.75 -12.53 -8.54
C TYR A 74 -2.96 -11.93 -9.28
N LEU A 75 -2.83 -10.72 -9.81
CA LEU A 75 -3.91 -10.10 -10.59
C LEU A 75 -4.14 -10.76 -11.96
N GLY A 76 -3.19 -11.56 -12.44
CA GLY A 76 -3.24 -12.22 -13.74
C GLY A 76 -4.56 -12.95 -14.02
N GLY A 77 -5.23 -12.55 -15.09
CA GLY A 77 -6.49 -13.13 -15.54
C GLY A 77 -7.74 -12.54 -14.87
N THR A 78 -7.59 -11.61 -13.92
CA THR A 78 -8.74 -10.94 -13.29
C THR A 78 -9.42 -10.00 -14.30
N PRO A 79 -10.76 -9.99 -14.39
CA PRO A 79 -11.48 -9.03 -15.24
C PRO A 79 -11.10 -7.58 -14.91
N SER A 80 -10.84 -6.78 -15.95
CA SER A 80 -10.56 -5.35 -15.80
C SER A 80 -11.74 -4.49 -16.27
N ARG A 81 -11.59 -3.17 -16.16
CA ARG A 81 -12.55 -2.21 -16.72
C ARG A 81 -12.42 -2.01 -18.24
N THR A 82 -11.48 -2.73 -18.87
CA THR A 82 -11.21 -2.72 -20.31
C THR A 82 -11.47 -4.09 -20.91
N GLU A 83 -11.29 -4.23 -22.22
CA GLU A 83 -11.46 -5.51 -22.92
C GLU A 83 -10.39 -6.56 -22.55
N GLN A 84 -9.25 -6.14 -22.00
CA GLN A 84 -8.16 -7.05 -21.61
C GLN A 84 -8.20 -7.31 -20.10
N PRO A 85 -8.03 -8.56 -19.61
CA PRO A 85 -7.90 -8.81 -18.18
C PRO A 85 -6.64 -8.16 -17.62
N TYR A 86 -6.61 -7.96 -16.30
CA TYR A 86 -5.39 -7.57 -15.62
C TYR A 86 -4.34 -8.66 -15.75
N ALA A 87 -3.09 -8.23 -15.71
CA ALA A 87 -1.95 -9.11 -15.61
C ALA A 87 -1.29 -8.97 -14.23
N ASP A 88 -0.40 -9.91 -13.88
CA ASP A 88 0.36 -9.83 -12.64
C ASP A 88 1.08 -8.48 -12.54
N TRP A 89 1.05 -7.90 -11.35
CA TRP A 89 1.64 -6.60 -11.04
C TRP A 89 1.07 -5.45 -11.89
N GLN A 90 -0.21 -5.49 -12.29
CA GLN A 90 -0.91 -4.37 -12.94
C GLN A 90 -1.71 -3.48 -11.97
N GLY A 91 -1.46 -3.64 -10.67
CA GLY A 91 -2.02 -2.79 -9.63
C GLY A 91 -1.26 -2.97 -8.34
N LEU A 92 -1.59 -2.15 -7.35
CA LEU A 92 -1.15 -2.34 -5.98
C LEU A 92 -2.24 -1.90 -5.02
N ALA A 93 -2.14 -2.34 -3.77
CA ALA A 93 -2.99 -1.90 -2.68
C ALA A 93 -2.14 -1.48 -1.48
N LEU A 94 -2.64 -0.45 -0.77
CA LEU A 94 -2.15 -0.02 0.54
C LEU A 94 -3.34 -0.12 1.50
N GLU A 95 -3.39 -1.18 2.29
CA GLU A 95 -4.56 -1.56 3.07
C GLU A 95 -4.34 -1.23 4.54
N SER A 96 -5.14 -0.31 5.08
CA SER A 96 -5.04 0.09 6.49
C SER A 96 -5.68 -0.96 7.40
N GLU A 97 -4.90 -1.52 8.32
CA GLU A 97 -5.36 -2.66 9.12
C GLU A 97 -4.63 -2.84 10.47
N PHE A 98 -5.08 -3.83 11.24
CA PHE A 98 -4.26 -4.46 12.26
C PHE A 98 -3.32 -5.47 11.60
N LEU A 99 -2.22 -5.86 12.27
CA LEU A 99 -1.32 -6.86 11.69
C LEU A 99 -2.09 -8.14 11.32
N PRO A 100 -1.83 -8.73 10.15
CA PRO A 100 -2.47 -9.98 9.76
C PRO A 100 -2.08 -11.06 10.78
N ASP A 101 -3.04 -11.90 11.16
CA ASP A 101 -2.88 -12.94 12.19
C ASP A 101 -2.79 -12.45 13.65
N SER A 102 -3.13 -11.18 13.91
CA SER A 102 -3.27 -10.62 15.27
C SER A 102 -4.03 -11.52 16.27
N PRO A 103 -5.10 -12.24 15.89
CA PRO A 103 -5.79 -13.13 16.81
C PRO A 103 -4.94 -14.24 17.41
N ASN A 104 -3.96 -14.74 16.66
CA ASN A 104 -3.05 -15.79 17.10
C ASN A 104 -1.78 -15.23 17.77
N HIS A 105 -1.56 -13.91 17.69
CA HIS A 105 -0.37 -13.24 18.19
C HIS A 105 -0.69 -12.06 19.13
N PRO A 106 -1.24 -12.32 20.34
CA PRO A 106 -1.66 -11.27 21.26
C PRO A 106 -0.51 -10.44 21.88
N HIS A 107 0.75 -10.83 21.65
CA HIS A 107 1.94 -10.18 22.20
C HIS A 107 2.60 -9.20 21.22
N TRP A 108 2.11 -9.09 19.99
CA TRP A 108 2.68 -8.17 19.01
C TRP A 108 2.48 -6.70 19.41
N PRO A 109 3.40 -5.80 19.01
CA PRO A 109 3.44 -4.41 19.46
C PRO A 109 2.41 -3.54 18.72
N GLN A 110 1.13 -3.82 18.94
CA GLN A 110 -0.01 -3.09 18.37
C GLN A 110 -1.13 -2.93 19.42
N PRO A 111 -2.10 -2.03 19.20
CA PRO A 111 -3.28 -1.94 20.05
C PRO A 111 -4.09 -3.25 20.09
N ASP A 112 -4.90 -3.43 21.13
CA ASP A 112 -5.79 -4.60 21.22
C ASP A 112 -6.78 -4.59 20.05
N TRP A 113 -6.73 -5.65 19.24
CA TRP A 113 -7.57 -5.85 18.06
C TRP A 113 -8.99 -6.31 18.43
N ARG A 114 -9.20 -6.79 19.68
CA ARG A 114 -10.47 -7.38 20.10
C ARG A 114 -11.55 -6.31 20.27
N ILE A 115 -12.74 -6.62 19.74
CA ILE A 115 -13.95 -5.83 19.98
C ILE A 115 -14.77 -6.52 21.08
N ALA A 116 -14.83 -5.91 22.25
CA ALA A 116 -15.66 -6.39 23.35
C ALA A 116 -17.12 -5.92 23.21
N PRO A 117 -18.11 -6.66 23.71
CA PRO A 117 -19.50 -6.19 23.77
C PRO A 117 -19.60 -4.80 24.42
N GLY A 118 -20.36 -3.90 23.82
CA GLY A 118 -20.51 -2.51 24.29
C GLY A 118 -19.38 -1.56 23.88
N ARG A 119 -18.26 -2.05 23.33
CA ARG A 119 -17.34 -1.20 22.54
C ARG A 119 -17.90 -1.10 21.12
N GLY A 120 -18.29 0.10 20.71
CA GLY A 120 -18.51 0.39 19.30
C GLY A 120 -17.19 0.24 18.53
N VAL A 121 -17.23 -0.34 17.33
CA VAL A 121 -16.11 -0.25 16.40
C VAL A 121 -16.03 1.20 15.94
N ARG A 122 -15.09 1.93 16.51
CA ARG A 122 -14.67 3.22 15.97
C ARG A 122 -13.26 2.99 15.47
N GLN A 123 -13.09 2.76 14.17
CA GLN A 123 -11.89 3.32 13.52
C GLN A 123 -12.02 4.83 13.77
N PRO A 124 -11.10 5.49 14.49
CA PRO A 124 -11.25 6.87 14.95
C PRO A 124 -11.66 7.94 13.90
N ASP A 125 -11.81 7.60 12.63
CA ASP A 125 -11.72 8.53 11.51
C ASP A 125 -12.18 7.92 10.16
N GLY A 126 -13.10 6.94 10.19
CA GLY A 126 -13.97 6.57 9.06
C GLY A 126 -13.40 6.69 7.64
N ILE A 127 -12.98 5.55 7.07
CA ILE A 127 -12.41 5.40 5.72
C ILE A 127 -11.00 6.04 5.61
N PRO A 128 -9.96 5.27 5.22
CA PRO A 128 -8.66 5.88 4.90
C PRO A 128 -8.86 7.04 3.93
N VAL A 129 -8.45 8.25 4.35
CA VAL A 129 -8.52 9.42 3.50
C VAL A 129 -7.36 9.33 2.52
N TYR A 130 -7.64 8.76 1.34
CA TYR A 130 -6.74 8.83 0.21
C TYR A 130 -6.78 10.24 -0.36
N ARG A 131 -5.77 11.06 -0.09
CA ARG A 131 -5.59 12.30 -0.85
C ARG A 131 -4.84 11.96 -2.12
N GLN A 132 -5.57 11.68 -3.20
CA GLN A 132 -5.00 11.61 -4.54
C GLN A 132 -4.93 13.03 -5.10
N ILE A 133 -3.71 13.54 -5.32
CA ILE A 133 -3.52 14.80 -6.04
C ILE A 133 -3.27 14.43 -7.50
N ILE A 134 -4.32 14.53 -8.34
CA ILE A 134 -4.17 14.52 -9.80
C ILE A 134 -4.04 15.98 -10.23
N PRO A 135 -2.94 16.41 -10.86
CA PRO A 135 -2.84 17.73 -11.46
C PRO A 135 -4.01 17.97 -12.43
N PRO A 136 -4.62 19.17 -12.49
CA PRO A 136 -5.74 19.48 -13.39
C PRO A 136 -5.47 19.16 -14.87
N ALA A 137 -4.18 19.06 -15.23
CA ALA A 137 -3.60 18.60 -16.50
C ALA A 137 -4.20 17.34 -17.17
N LEU A 138 -4.74 16.41 -16.37
CA LEU A 138 -4.88 15.00 -16.78
C LEU A 138 -6.31 14.49 -16.92
N LEU A 139 -7.32 15.37 -16.88
CA LEU A 139 -8.73 14.98 -17.00
C LEU A 139 -9.22 14.77 -18.44
N MET A 140 -8.41 15.01 -19.48
CA MET A 140 -8.91 15.06 -20.87
C MET A 140 -8.16 14.20 -21.91
N GLU A 141 -7.12 13.44 -21.56
CA GLU A 141 -6.36 12.68 -22.57
C GLU A 141 -6.13 11.22 -22.12
N GLY A 142 -6.40 10.29 -23.05
CA GLY A 142 -6.63 8.86 -22.81
C GLY A 142 -5.50 8.10 -22.08
N PHE A 143 -5.89 7.34 -21.07
CA PHE A 143 -5.01 6.54 -20.20
C PHE A 143 -4.83 5.09 -20.67
N PHE A 144 -4.91 4.81 -21.97
CA PHE A 144 -4.72 3.46 -22.50
C PHE A 144 -3.56 3.40 -23.50
N SER A 145 -2.35 3.33 -22.95
CA SER A 145 -1.12 2.90 -23.62
C SER A 145 -0.70 1.57 -22.97
N PRO A 146 0.07 0.65 -23.60
CA PRO A 146 0.38 -0.65 -23.00
C PRO A 146 1.21 -0.46 -21.71
N LEU A 147 0.51 -0.39 -20.59
CA LEU A 147 0.93 0.32 -19.37
C LEU A 147 1.77 -0.55 -18.44
N TRP A 148 2.54 -1.49 -19.00
CA TRP A 148 3.45 -2.37 -18.26
C TRP A 148 4.72 -1.66 -17.73
N ARG A 149 4.82 -0.34 -17.93
CA ARG A 149 5.92 0.49 -17.42
C ARG A 149 5.59 1.24 -16.14
N LYS A 150 4.37 1.68 -15.87
CA LYS A 150 4.14 2.65 -14.77
C LYS A 150 4.37 2.10 -13.36
N LEU A 151 4.19 0.79 -13.14
CA LEU A 151 4.43 0.18 -11.83
C LEU A 151 5.92 -0.05 -11.52
N ARG A 152 6.80 0.02 -12.53
CA ARG A 152 8.27 0.05 -12.33
C ARG A 152 8.80 1.43 -11.91
N HIS A 153 7.93 2.43 -11.93
CA HIS A 153 8.28 3.84 -11.84
C HIS A 153 7.52 4.44 -10.65
N LEU A 154 7.37 3.69 -9.56
CA LEU A 154 6.68 4.17 -8.37
C LEU A 154 7.70 4.39 -7.28
N GLN A 155 7.59 5.52 -6.60
CA GLN A 155 8.31 5.79 -5.38
C GLN A 155 7.36 5.68 -4.20
N THR A 156 7.84 5.09 -3.11
CA THR A 156 7.05 5.00 -1.88
C THR A 156 7.87 5.40 -0.66
N LYS A 157 7.17 5.97 0.32
CA LYS A 157 7.65 6.18 1.68
C LYS A 157 6.60 5.65 2.65
N ILE A 158 6.98 4.76 3.56
CA ILE A 158 6.14 4.12 4.60
C ILE A 158 6.86 4.24 5.94
#